data_AF-H1HGD1-F1
#
_entry.id   AF-H1HGD1-F1
#
_cell.length_a   1.000
_cell.length_b   1.000
_cell.length_c   1.000
_cell.angle_alpha   90.00
_cell.angle_beta   90.00
_cell.angle_gamma   90.00
#
_symmetry.space_group_name_H-M   'P 1'
#
loop_
_entity.id
_entity.type
_entity.pdbx_description
1 polymer ?
#
loop_
_entity_poly.entity_id
_entity_poly.type
_entity_poly.pdbx_seq_one_letter_code
_entity_poly.pdbx_strand_id
1 'polypeptide(L)'
;MKDIVFFCYPKCSTCQKAKKWLQENSVEFTERDIVKNNPTEAELKKFYKKSKKELKRFFNTSGILYREMELKDKLPKMTEEEMLKLLATDGKLVKRPMIVTKDFVLNGFKEEEWKELLKK
;
A
#
# COMPACT_ATOMS: atom_id res chain seq x y z
N MET A 1 -13.00 -13.62 11.63
CA MET A 1 -13.00 -12.82 10.37
C MET A 1 -11.75 -11.95 10.35
N LYS A 2 -10.80 -12.27 9.46
CA LYS A 2 -9.62 -11.42 9.25
C LYS A 2 -10.07 -10.24 8.39
N ASP A 3 -10.16 -9.03 8.98
CA ASP A 3 -10.41 -7.80 8.21
C ASP A 3 -9.15 -7.48 7.39
N ILE A 4 -9.12 -7.99 6.16
CA ILE A 4 -8.03 -7.79 5.20
C ILE A 4 -8.53 -6.83 4.13
N VAL A 5 -7.89 -5.66 4.02
CA VAL A 5 -8.18 -4.69 2.97
C VAL A 5 -7.07 -4.76 1.93
N PHE A 6 -7.43 -5.16 0.72
CA PHE A 6 -6.55 -5.23 -0.43
C PHE A 6 -6.68 -3.95 -1.24
N PHE A 7 -5.71 -3.06 -1.05
CA PHE A 7 -5.58 -1.84 -1.83
C PHE A 7 -4.92 -2.14 -3.16
N CYS A 8 -5.67 -1.94 -4.23
CA CYS A 8 -5.26 -2.30 -5.57
C CYS A 8 -5.55 -1.17 -6.55
N TYR A 9 -5.02 -1.30 -7.75
CA TYR A 9 -5.44 -0.48 -8.88
C TYR A 9 -5.77 -1.41 -10.05
N PRO A 10 -7.02 -1.42 -10.56
CA PRO A 10 -7.49 -2.42 -11.51
C PRO A 10 -6.69 -2.45 -12.82
N LYS A 11 -6.10 -1.31 -13.22
CA LYS A 11 -5.25 -1.24 -14.44
C LYS A 11 -3.80 -1.72 -14.22
N CYS A 12 -3.43 -2.17 -13.02
CA CYS A 12 -2.08 -2.64 -12.71
C CYS A 12 -1.99 -4.16 -12.78
N SER A 13 -1.10 -4.68 -13.62
CA SER A 13 -0.86 -6.11 -13.80
C SER A 13 -0.40 -6.81 -12.52
N THR A 14 0.43 -6.15 -11.69
CA THR A 14 0.84 -6.69 -10.39
C THR A 14 -0.33 -6.82 -9.41
N CYS A 15 -1.27 -5.87 -9.44
CA CYS A 15 -2.48 -5.94 -8.62
C CYS A 15 -3.38 -7.10 -9.04
N GLN A 16 -3.52 -7.34 -10.35
CA GLN A 16 -4.29 -8.48 -10.87
C GLN A 16 -3.68 -9.81 -10.44
N LYS A 17 -2.35 -9.97 -10.53
CA LYS A 17 -1.64 -11.17 -10.04
C LYS A 17 -1.86 -11.38 -8.54
N ALA A 18 -1.74 -10.31 -7.78
CA ALA A 18 -1.90 -10.35 -6.33
C ALA A 18 -3.34 -10.70 -5.90
N LYS A 19 -4.34 -10.13 -6.59
CA LYS A 19 -5.75 -10.48 -6.40
C LYS A 19 -6.01 -11.96 -6.68
N LYS A 20 -5.49 -12.45 -7.81
CA LYS A 20 -5.63 -13.86 -8.19
C LYS A 20 -5.03 -14.77 -7.12
N TRP A 21 -3.84 -14.44 -6.62
CA TRP A 21 -3.20 -15.18 -5.54
C TRP A 21 -4.09 -15.25 -4.29
N LEU A 22 -4.70 -14.13 -3.87
CA LEU A 22 -5.60 -14.12 -2.70
C LEU A 22 -6.82 -15.03 -2.92
N GLN A 23 -7.41 -14.99 -4.11
CA GLN A 23 -8.55 -15.83 -4.49
C GLN A 23 -8.17 -17.32 -4.54
N GLU A 24 -7.03 -17.66 -5.15
CA GLU A 24 -6.51 -19.03 -5.24
C GLU A 24 -6.18 -19.62 -3.86
N ASN A 25 -5.83 -18.77 -2.90
CA ASN A 25 -5.57 -19.17 -1.52
C ASN A 25 -6.79 -19.03 -0.60
N SER A 26 -7.99 -18.77 -1.17
CA SER A 26 -9.26 -18.60 -0.44
C SER A 26 -9.16 -17.63 0.74
N VAL A 27 -8.34 -16.59 0.59
CA VAL A 27 -8.20 -15.52 1.58
C VAL A 27 -9.37 -14.57 1.39
N GLU A 28 -10.15 -14.32 2.45
CA GLU A 28 -11.17 -13.27 2.42
C GLU A 28 -10.51 -11.89 2.46
N PHE A 29 -10.82 -11.04 1.49
CA PHE A 29 -10.31 -9.66 1.44
C PHE A 29 -11.35 -8.70 0.86
N THR A 30 -11.29 -7.45 1.29
CA THR A 30 -12.04 -6.35 0.72
C THR A 30 -11.16 -5.61 -0.28
N GLU A 31 -11.52 -5.66 -1.56
CA GLU A 31 -10.85 -4.88 -2.59
C GLU A 31 -11.21 -3.39 -2.46
N ARG A 32 -10.20 -2.53 -2.37
CA ARG A 32 -10.36 -1.08 -2.37
C ARG A 32 -9.44 -0.46 -3.41
N ASP A 33 -10.04 0.24 -4.37
CA ASP A 33 -9.27 0.96 -5.38
C ASP A 33 -8.56 2.16 -4.72
N ILE A 34 -7.23 2.15 -4.74
CA ILE A 34 -6.43 3.18 -4.08
C ILE A 34 -6.53 4.55 -4.77
N VAL A 35 -6.92 4.58 -6.05
CA VAL A 35 -7.05 5.81 -6.83
C VAL A 35 -8.45 6.40 -6.67
N LYS A 36 -9.50 5.57 -6.66
CA LYS A 36 -10.87 6.05 -6.42
C LYS A 36 -11.17 6.31 -4.95
N ASN A 37 -10.68 5.45 -4.07
CA ASN A 37 -10.92 5.49 -2.63
C ASN A 37 -9.57 5.52 -1.91
N ASN A 38 -8.80 6.58 -2.17
CA ASN A 38 -7.52 6.82 -1.53
C ASN A 38 -7.66 6.77 0.01
N PRO A 39 -6.68 6.18 0.71
CA PRO A 39 -6.68 6.17 2.15
C PRO A 39 -6.46 7.58 2.70
N THR A 40 -7.18 7.92 3.75
CA THR A 40 -7.04 9.20 4.43
C THR A 40 -5.72 9.28 5.21
N GLU A 41 -5.28 10.49 5.57
CA GLU A 41 -4.08 10.70 6.39
C GLU A 41 -4.13 9.88 7.70
N ALA A 42 -5.30 9.83 8.35
CA ALA A 42 -5.52 9.06 9.56
C ALA A 42 -5.37 7.55 9.34
N GLU A 43 -5.89 7.01 8.23
CA GLU A 43 -5.71 5.62 7.84
C GLU A 43 -4.24 5.31 7.55
N LEU A 44 -3.58 6.15 6.75
CA LEU A 44 -2.16 6.01 6.42
C LEU A 44 -1.27 6.05 7.67
N LYS A 45 -1.57 6.94 8.63
CA LYS A 45 -0.85 7.02 9.91
C LYS A 45 -0.97 5.71 10.70
N LYS A 46 -2.16 5.09 10.69
CA LYS A 46 -2.36 3.75 11.27
C LYS A 46 -1.56 2.69 10.53
N PHE A 47 -1.57 2.72 9.19
CA PHE A 47 -0.86 1.72 8.38
C PHE A 47 0.66 1.81 8.58
N TYR A 48 1.18 3.02 8.63
CA TYR A 48 2.59 3.31 8.93
C TYR A 48 2.99 2.74 10.29
N LYS A 49 2.26 3.11 11.35
CA LYS A 49 2.51 2.61 12.72
C LYS A 49 2.46 1.08 12.81
N LYS A 50 1.55 0.45 12.05
CA LYS A 50 1.43 -1.03 11.99
C LYS A 50 2.58 -1.67 11.22
N SER A 51 2.97 -1.09 10.09
CA SER A 51 4.03 -1.66 9.25
C SER A 51 5.37 -1.66 9.98
N LYS A 52 5.61 -0.71 10.89
CA LYS A 52 6.91 -0.47 11.56
C LYS A 52 8.09 -0.35 10.58
N LYS A 53 7.78 -0.13 9.30
CA LYS A 53 8.72 0.09 8.20
C LYS A 53 8.74 1.58 7.89
N GLU A 54 9.82 2.05 7.28
CA GLU A 54 9.96 3.44 6.86
C GLU A 54 8.79 3.89 5.97
N LEU A 55 8.22 5.06 6.26
CA LEU A 55 7.12 5.63 5.49
C LEU A 55 7.45 5.81 4.00
N LYS A 56 8.73 6.03 3.68
CA LYS A 56 9.25 6.08 2.31
C LYS A 56 8.89 4.83 1.48
N ARG A 57 8.73 3.66 2.12
CA ARG A 57 8.33 2.41 1.44
C ARG A 57 6.87 2.39 1.03
N PHE A 58 6.04 3.27 1.56
CA PHE A 58 4.66 3.48 1.13
C PHE A 58 4.57 4.27 -0.16
N PHE A 59 5.63 4.96 -0.58
CA PHE A 59 5.65 5.66 -1.84
C PHE A 59 5.92 4.71 -3.01
N ASN A 60 5.23 4.95 -4.11
CA ASN A 60 5.46 4.29 -5.38
C ASN A 60 6.73 4.84 -6.04
N THR A 61 7.89 4.39 -5.57
CA THR A 61 9.21 4.81 -6.06
C THR A 61 9.42 4.59 -7.56
N SER A 62 8.68 3.66 -8.16
CA SER A 62 8.72 3.38 -9.61
C SER A 62 7.66 4.15 -10.41
N GLY A 63 6.78 4.91 -9.74
CA GLY A 63 5.72 5.68 -10.38
C GLY A 63 6.25 6.94 -11.07
N ILE A 64 5.59 7.33 -12.16
CA ILE A 64 5.91 8.55 -12.91
C ILE A 64 5.80 9.78 -12.00
N LEU A 65 4.71 9.89 -11.23
CA LEU A 65 4.48 10.97 -10.25
C LEU A 65 5.62 11.11 -9.22
N TYR A 66 6.22 10.00 -8.78
CA TYR A 66 7.34 10.06 -7.83
C TYR A 66 8.56 10.75 -8.43
N ARG A 67 8.80 10.51 -9.74
CA ARG A 67 9.88 11.15 -10.50
C ARG A 67 9.54 12.59 -10.86
N GLU A 68 8.32 12.85 -11.34
CA GLU A 68 7.86 14.21 -11.71
C GLU A 68 7.87 15.18 -10.52
N MET A 69 7.52 14.70 -9.32
CA MET A 69 7.52 15.52 -8.12
C MET A 69 8.88 15.57 -7.41
N GLU A 70 9.90 14.88 -7.94
CA GLU A 70 11.25 14.76 -7.36
C GLU A 70 11.23 14.30 -5.89
N LEU A 71 10.35 13.33 -5.59
CA LEU A 71 10.13 12.89 -4.21
C LEU A 71 11.37 12.24 -3.61
N LYS A 72 12.29 11.71 -4.42
CA LYS A 72 13.55 11.15 -3.94
C LYS A 72 14.35 12.14 -3.10
N ASP A 73 14.39 13.41 -3.52
CA ASP A 73 15.15 14.47 -2.86
C ASP A 73 14.33 15.19 -1.79
N LYS A 74 13.00 15.21 -1.94
CA LYS A 74 12.08 15.85 -0.98
C LYS A 74 11.78 14.97 0.23
N LEU A 75 11.55 13.67 0.05
CA LEU A 75 11.24 12.75 1.15
C LEU A 75 12.24 12.79 2.30
N PRO A 76 13.58 12.77 2.11
CA PRO A 76 14.50 12.88 3.24
C PRO A 76 14.43 14.21 3.99
N LYS A 77 13.88 15.27 3.37
CA LYS A 77 13.71 16.60 3.98
C LYS A 77 12.32 16.80 4.60
N MET A 78 11.34 16.00 4.20
CA MET A 78 9.97 16.06 4.69
C MET A 78 9.82 15.32 6.03
N THR A 79 8.91 15.82 6.84
CA THR A 79 8.46 15.13 8.06
C THR A 79 7.47 14.01 7.72
N GLU A 80 7.28 13.08 8.68
CA GLU A 80 6.33 11.98 8.51
C GLU A 80 4.90 12.47 8.23
N GLU A 81 4.49 13.58 8.84
CA GLU A 81 3.15 14.15 8.65
C GLU A 81 2.98 14.74 7.25
N GLU A 82 3.99 15.42 6.72
CA GLU A 82 3.97 15.91 5.34
C GLU A 82 3.90 14.76 4.33
N MET A 83 4.65 13.68 4.58
CA MET A 83 4.58 12.49 3.75
C MET A 83 3.19 11.84 3.78
N LEU A 84 2.58 11.74 4.96
CA LEU A 84 1.23 11.17 5.12
C LEU A 84 0.19 12.03 4.40
N LYS A 85 0.27 13.36 4.54
CA LYS A 85 -0.57 14.30 3.79
C LYS A 85 -0.39 14.11 2.30
N LEU A 86 0.84 14.04 1.82
CA LEU A 86 1.14 13.85 0.41
C LEU A 86 0.55 12.53 -0.12
N LEU A 87 0.73 11.42 0.60
CA LEU A 87 0.11 10.13 0.23
C LEU A 87 -1.43 10.20 0.24
N ALA A 88 -2.02 10.99 1.14
CA ALA A 88 -3.45 11.21 1.19
C ALA A 88 -3.96 12.10 0.03
N THR A 89 -3.13 13.00 -0.52
CA THR A 89 -3.54 13.86 -1.65
C THR A 89 -3.76 13.08 -2.94
N ASP A 90 -2.86 12.16 -3.28
CA ASP A 90 -2.97 11.36 -4.51
C ASP A 90 -2.65 9.89 -4.25
N GLY A 91 -3.69 9.05 -4.38
CA GLY A 91 -3.56 7.60 -4.22
C GLY A 91 -2.59 6.94 -5.21
N LYS A 92 -2.21 7.64 -6.30
CA LYS A 92 -1.20 7.13 -7.23
C LYS A 92 0.21 7.16 -6.64
N LEU A 93 0.48 8.03 -5.68
CA LEU A 93 1.74 8.08 -4.94
C LEU A 93 1.91 6.90 -4.01
N VAL A 94 0.81 6.24 -3.64
CA VAL A 94 0.86 5.09 -2.74
C VAL A 94 1.31 3.84 -3.51
N LYS A 95 2.20 3.06 -2.87
CA LYS A 95 2.76 1.82 -3.39
C LYS A 95 1.67 0.75 -3.46
N ARG A 96 1.63 0.08 -4.61
CA ARG A 96 0.60 -0.91 -4.97
C ARG A 96 1.26 -2.22 -5.41
N PRO A 97 0.60 -3.37 -5.21
CA PRO A 97 -0.57 -3.56 -4.34
C PRO A 97 -0.19 -3.40 -2.86
N MET A 98 -1.17 -3.13 -1.99
CA MET A 98 -0.95 -3.07 -0.54
C MET A 98 -2.02 -3.89 0.17
N ILE A 99 -1.62 -4.65 1.18
CA ILE A 99 -2.54 -5.36 2.07
C ILE A 99 -2.46 -4.72 3.44
N VAL A 100 -3.62 -4.39 4.00
CA VAL A 100 -3.76 -3.91 5.36
C VAL A 100 -4.58 -4.92 6.14
N THR A 101 -4.04 -5.40 7.26
CA THR A 101 -4.75 -6.25 8.21
C THR A 101 -4.86 -5.57 9.58
N LYS A 102 -5.49 -6.25 10.54
CA LYS A 102 -5.53 -5.77 11.93
C LYS A 102 -4.12 -5.71 12.53
N ASP A 103 -3.28 -6.68 12.24
CA ASP A 103 -1.98 -6.86 12.89
C ASP A 103 -0.80 -6.29 12.08
N PHE A 104 -0.85 -6.34 10.74
CA PHE A 104 0.28 -5.99 9.89
C PHE A 104 -0.14 -5.30 8.59
N VAL A 105 0.84 -4.75 7.88
CA VAL A 105 0.66 -4.10 6.58
C VAL A 105 1.77 -4.54 5.63
N LEU A 106 1.37 -4.95 4.43
CA LEU A 106 2.25 -5.38 3.36
C LEU A 106 2.20 -4.42 2.19
N ASN A 107 3.38 -3.97 1.77
CA ASN A 107 3.53 -2.99 0.71
C ASN A 107 4.25 -3.64 -0.48
N GLY A 108 3.51 -3.85 -1.56
CA GLY A 108 3.94 -4.59 -2.73
C GLY A 108 3.45 -6.04 -2.71
N PHE A 109 3.60 -6.70 -3.86
CA PHE A 109 3.32 -8.12 -4.00
C PHE A 109 4.63 -8.90 -3.86
N LYS A 110 4.74 -9.66 -2.78
CA LYS A 110 5.81 -10.64 -2.56
C LYS A 110 5.18 -11.94 -2.12
N GLU A 111 5.17 -12.92 -3.02
CA GLU A 111 4.45 -14.16 -2.79
C GLU A 111 4.88 -14.88 -1.51
N GLU A 112 6.19 -14.94 -1.24
CA GLU A 112 6.73 -15.55 -0.02
C GLU A 112 6.24 -14.85 1.25
N GLU A 113 6.36 -13.52 1.32
CA GLU A 113 5.91 -12.71 2.47
C GLU A 113 4.38 -12.84 2.68
N TRP A 114 3.62 -12.90 1.58
CA TRP A 114 2.18 -13.07 1.61
C TRP A 114 1.79 -14.47 2.11
N LYS A 115 2.47 -15.53 1.63
CA LYS A 115 2.29 -16.89 2.12
C LYS A 115 2.53 -16.95 3.63
N GLU A 116 3.67 -16.47 4.10
CA GLU A 116 4.04 -16.55 5.53
C GLU A 116 3.07 -15.80 6.46
N LEU A 117 2.55 -14.66 6.03
CA LEU A 117 1.71 -13.81 6.87
C LEU A 117 0.22 -14.08 6.74
N LEU A 118 -0.26 -14.49 5.56
CA LEU A 118 -1.69 -14.71 5.31
C LEU A 118 -2.12 -16.16 5.54
N LYS A 119 -1.23 -17.15 5.31
CA LYS A 119 -1.50 -18.57 5.60
C LYS A 119 -1.22 -19.01 7.04
N LYS A 120 -0.75 -18.12 7.91
CA LYS A 120 -0.76 -18.39 9.36
C LYS A 120 -2.18 -18.53 9.88
#